data_AF-A0A7Y7I0C4-F1
#
_entry.id   AF-A0A7Y7I0C4-F1
#
_cell.length_a   1.000
_cell.length_b   1.000
_cell.length_c   1.000
_cell.angle_alpha   90.00
_cell.angle_beta   90.00
_cell.angle_gamma   90.00
#
_symmetry.space_group_name_H-M   'P 1'
#
loop_
_entity.id
_entity.type
_entity.pdbx_description
1 polymer ?
#
loop_
_entity_poly.entity_id
_entity_poly.type
_entity_poly.pdbx_seq_one_letter_code
_entity_poly.pdbx_strand_id
1 'polypeptide(L)'
;MNFIDNGTQHNDIVLEWEGKNWVCDSYYLALDDYLLPEVEDATKVRAVLWRLLEQWLEVLDELHVDEIAFLPYDFSDQYTGWLRCTRRQEGFLVARGWSDVEGWSFAPSGVSSLLRKLEEFRTDGASVEVPTEELLESIRKSMARAAS
;
A
#
# COMPACT_ATOMS: atom_id res chain seq x y z
N MET A 1 -1.14 6.74 -3.89
CA MET A 1 -1.37 6.85 -2.44
C MET A 1 -0.64 8.08 -1.94
N ASN A 2 -1.32 8.98 -1.22
CA ASN A 2 -0.77 10.27 -0.82
C ASN A 2 -0.98 10.50 0.67
N PHE A 3 0.04 10.99 1.37
CA PHE A 3 -0.09 11.46 2.74
C PHE A 3 -0.41 12.96 2.77
N ILE A 4 -1.50 13.32 3.45
CA ILE A 4 -1.98 14.69 3.67
C ILE A 4 -1.98 14.93 5.17
N ASP A 5 -0.86 15.42 5.70
CA ASP A 5 -0.71 15.71 7.12
C ASP A 5 -1.78 16.72 7.58
N ASN A 6 -2.67 16.24 8.44
CA ASN A 6 -3.73 17.01 9.08
C ASN A 6 -3.50 17.15 10.60
N GLY A 7 -2.37 16.65 11.11
CA GLY A 7 -2.00 16.66 12.53
C GLY A 7 -2.68 15.63 13.42
N THR A 8 -3.44 14.67 12.88
CA THR A 8 -4.18 13.68 13.69
C THR A 8 -3.76 12.23 13.50
N GLN A 9 -2.96 11.91 12.48
CA GLN A 9 -2.63 10.52 12.10
C GLN A 9 -3.84 9.67 11.65
N HIS A 10 -4.99 10.33 11.46
CA HIS A 10 -6.24 9.71 11.05
C HIS A 10 -6.76 10.40 9.79
N ASN A 11 -7.31 9.63 8.86
CA ASN A 11 -7.90 10.09 7.61
C ASN A 11 -6.96 10.99 6.78
N ASP A 12 -5.72 10.57 6.66
CA ASP A 12 -4.61 11.35 6.09
C ASP A 12 -3.83 10.58 5.03
N ILE A 13 -4.12 9.29 4.81
CA ILE A 13 -3.67 8.53 3.64
C ILE A 13 -4.79 8.48 2.62
N VAL A 14 -4.53 8.97 1.41
CA VAL A 14 -5.50 8.96 0.30
C VAL A 14 -5.04 8.03 -0.81
N LEU A 15 -5.77 6.94 -1.03
CA LEU A 15 -5.67 6.11 -2.22
C LEU A 15 -6.69 6.59 -3.26
N GLU A 16 -6.19 7.07 -4.40
CA GLU A 16 -7.02 7.32 -5.57
C GLU A 16 -7.13 6.04 -6.40
N TRP A 17 -8.36 5.56 -6.60
CA TRP A 17 -8.65 4.33 -7.33
C TRP A 17 -9.97 4.47 -8.10
N GLU A 18 -9.94 4.24 -9.42
CA GLU A 18 -11.13 4.35 -10.29
C GLU A 18 -11.89 5.69 -10.14
N GLY A 19 -11.15 6.80 -10.02
CA GLY A 19 -11.74 8.14 -9.84
C GLY A 19 -12.43 8.34 -8.48
N LYS A 20 -12.24 7.42 -7.53
CA LYS A 20 -12.70 7.52 -6.14
C LYS A 20 -11.52 7.66 -5.20
N ASN A 21 -11.77 8.33 -4.08
CA ASN A 21 -10.81 8.46 -3.00
C ASN A 21 -11.19 7.52 -1.86
N TRP A 22 -10.22 6.73 -1.44
CA TRP A 22 -10.27 5.95 -0.21
C TRP A 22 -9.34 6.62 0.79
N VAL A 23 -9.90 6.99 1.94
CA VAL A 23 -9.21 7.72 2.99
C VAL A 23 -8.97 6.75 4.14
N CYS A 24 -7.71 6.65 4.55
CA CYS A 24 -7.20 5.69 5.53
C CYS A 24 -6.33 6.43 6.56
N ASP A 25 -6.01 5.73 7.65
CA ASP A 25 -5.21 6.28 8.74
C ASP A 25 -3.71 6.01 8.54
N SER A 26 -2.88 6.99 8.85
CA SER A 26 -1.43 6.84 8.92
C SER A 26 -0.94 6.34 10.29
N TYR A 27 -1.84 6.12 11.25
CA TYR A 27 -1.54 5.68 12.61
C TYR A 27 -0.51 4.54 12.68
N TYR A 28 -0.72 3.45 11.93
CA TYR A 28 0.21 2.32 11.93
C TYR A 28 1.54 2.59 11.21
N LEU A 29 1.60 3.61 10.35
CA LEU A 29 2.88 4.08 9.80
C LEU A 29 3.66 4.87 10.85
N ALA A 30 2.97 5.65 11.69
CA ALA A 30 3.59 6.34 12.82
C ALA A 30 4.05 5.38 13.91
N LEU A 31 3.39 4.23 14.09
CA LEU A 31 3.77 3.18 15.04
C LEU A 31 4.78 2.15 14.51
N ASP A 32 5.34 2.33 13.31
CA ASP A 32 6.30 1.36 12.76
C ASP A 32 7.54 1.20 13.67
N ASP A 33 7.77 0.00 14.20
CA ASP A 33 8.83 -0.24 15.18
C ASP A 33 10.24 -0.41 14.57
N TYR A 34 10.38 -0.43 13.24
CA TYR A 34 11.66 -0.68 12.57
C TYR A 34 12.30 0.59 12.03
N LEU A 35 11.50 1.49 11.44
CA LEU A 35 11.99 2.70 10.81
C LEU A 35 11.70 3.92 11.68
N LEU A 36 12.75 4.58 12.18
CA LEU A 36 12.66 5.71 13.11
C LEU A 36 11.84 5.34 14.39
N PRO A 37 12.22 4.29 15.14
CA PRO A 37 11.40 3.73 16.22
C PRO A 37 11.06 4.72 17.34
N GLU A 38 11.92 5.71 17.59
CA GLU A 38 11.75 6.69 18.67
C GLU A 38 10.93 7.93 18.25
N VAL A 39 10.40 7.94 17.04
CA VAL A 39 9.64 9.05 16.45
C VAL A 39 8.22 8.56 16.16
N GLU A 40 7.21 9.40 16.35
CA GLU A 40 5.81 9.10 16.01
C GLU A 40 5.15 10.33 15.39
N ASP A 41 5.78 10.89 14.36
CA ASP A 41 5.34 12.12 13.71
C ASP A 41 5.23 11.98 12.19
N ALA A 42 4.87 13.08 11.52
CA ALA A 42 4.74 13.16 10.07
C ALA A 42 6.04 12.80 9.31
N THR A 43 7.22 13.02 9.89
CA THR A 43 8.49 12.62 9.28
C THR A 43 8.62 11.10 9.23
N LYS A 44 8.24 10.40 10.30
CA LYS A 44 8.19 8.94 10.29
C LYS A 44 7.15 8.42 9.31
N VAL A 45 5.93 8.96 9.33
CA VAL A 45 4.87 8.55 8.39
C VAL A 45 5.35 8.65 6.94
N ARG A 46 5.99 9.76 6.57
CA ARG A 46 6.57 9.96 5.22
C ARG A 46 7.64 8.90 4.89
N ALA A 47 8.56 8.65 5.81
CA ALA A 47 9.65 7.71 5.59
C ALA A 47 9.15 6.26 5.47
N VAL A 48 8.20 5.86 6.33
CA VAL A 48 7.56 4.54 6.28
C VAL A 48 6.71 4.38 5.01
N LEU A 49 5.92 5.39 4.65
CA LEU A 49 5.15 5.40 3.39
C LEU A 49 6.07 5.24 2.18
N TRP A 50 7.21 5.95 2.17
CA TRP A 50 8.20 5.84 1.11
C TRP A 50 8.76 4.41 1.02
N ARG A 51 9.15 3.80 2.15
CA ARG A 51 9.64 2.40 2.18
C ARG A 51 8.55 1.39 1.79
N LEU A 52 7.30 1.64 2.15
CA LEU A 52 6.17 0.80 1.75
C LEU A 52 5.98 0.82 0.21
N LEU A 53 6.00 2.01 -0.39
CA LEU A 53 5.89 2.18 -1.84
C LEU A 53 7.11 1.63 -2.59
N GLU A 54 8.30 1.67 -1.99
CA GLU A 54 9.50 1.01 -2.53
C GLU A 54 9.31 -0.51 -2.60
N GLN A 55 8.85 -1.14 -1.51
CA GLN A 55 8.52 -2.57 -1.49
C GLN A 55 7.45 -2.94 -2.53
N TRP A 56 6.48 -2.06 -2.79
CA TRP A 56 5.51 -2.26 -3.87
C TRP A 56 6.17 -2.31 -5.24
N LEU A 57 7.11 -1.41 -5.52
CA LEU A 57 7.85 -1.44 -6.80
C LEU A 57 8.70 -2.70 -6.91
N GLU A 58 9.44 -3.05 -5.86
CA GLU A 58 10.27 -4.26 -5.80
C GLU A 58 9.44 -5.52 -6.13
N VAL A 59 8.30 -5.72 -5.45
CA VAL A 59 7.49 -6.93 -5.67
C VAL A 59 6.86 -6.96 -7.07
N LEU A 60 6.43 -5.81 -7.60
CA LEU A 60 5.79 -5.73 -8.92
C LEU A 60 6.79 -6.00 -10.07
N ASP A 61 8.04 -5.56 -9.93
CA ASP A 61 9.10 -5.77 -10.94
C ASP A 61 9.50 -7.24 -11.06
N GLU A 62 9.42 -7.98 -9.95
CA GLU A 62 9.76 -9.40 -9.87
C GLU A 62 8.64 -10.35 -10.33
N LEU A 63 7.43 -9.86 -10.65
CA LEU A 63 6.31 -10.70 -11.06
C LEU A 63 6.43 -11.21 -12.51
N HIS A 64 6.26 -12.52 -12.68
CA HIS A 64 6.01 -13.16 -13.97
C HIS A 64 4.51 -13.16 -14.31
N VAL A 65 4.17 -13.39 -15.58
CA VAL A 65 2.77 -13.44 -16.04
C VAL A 65 1.96 -14.43 -15.19
N ASP A 66 0.74 -14.02 -14.82
CA ASP A 66 -0.22 -14.70 -13.94
C ASP A 66 0.20 -14.83 -12.46
N GLU A 67 1.39 -14.36 -12.08
CA GLU A 67 1.74 -14.22 -10.67
C GLU A 67 1.02 -13.03 -10.03
N ILE A 68 0.89 -13.09 -8.70
CA ILE A 68 0.11 -12.14 -7.90
C ILE A 68 1.00 -11.47 -6.86
N ALA A 69 0.80 -10.18 -6.67
CA ALA A 69 1.23 -9.45 -5.48
C ALA A 69 0.04 -8.80 -4.77
N PHE A 70 0.19 -8.57 -3.47
CA PHE A 70 -0.78 -7.87 -2.62
C PHE A 70 -0.12 -6.62 -2.03
N LEU A 71 -0.70 -5.45 -2.27
CA LEU A 71 -0.12 -4.15 -1.93
C LEU A 71 -0.98 -3.48 -0.83
N PRO A 72 -0.52 -3.40 0.44
CA PRO A 72 -1.34 -2.92 1.54
C PRO A 72 -1.41 -1.39 1.58
N TYR A 73 -2.62 -0.83 1.69
CA TYR A 73 -2.85 0.62 1.70
C TYR A 73 -3.64 1.11 2.92
N ASP A 74 -4.30 0.21 3.67
CA ASP A 74 -5.11 0.54 4.84
C ASP A 74 -4.77 -0.44 5.97
N PHE A 75 -4.53 0.10 7.16
CA PHE A 75 -4.09 -0.65 8.34
C PHE A 75 -5.06 -0.33 9.47
N SER A 76 -5.81 -1.32 9.92
CA SER A 76 -6.80 -1.20 10.99
C SER A 76 -6.62 -2.30 12.02
N ASP A 77 -7.14 -2.10 13.23
CA ASP A 77 -6.99 -3.07 14.33
C ASP A 77 -7.54 -4.47 14.00
N GLN A 78 -8.53 -4.55 13.11
CA GLN A 78 -9.29 -5.77 12.81
C GLN A 78 -9.12 -6.26 11.36
N TYR A 79 -8.54 -5.45 10.48
CA TYR A 79 -8.40 -5.80 9.07
C TYR A 79 -7.31 -4.94 8.40
N THR A 80 -6.95 -5.32 7.17
CA THR A 80 -6.08 -4.54 6.31
C THR A 80 -6.66 -4.45 4.90
N GLY A 81 -6.52 -3.28 4.26
CA GLY A 81 -6.92 -3.04 2.87
C GLY A 81 -5.75 -3.26 1.91
N TRP A 82 -6.02 -3.92 0.78
CA TRP A 82 -5.00 -4.33 -0.18
C TRP A 82 -5.43 -4.13 -1.64
N LEU A 83 -4.47 -3.85 -2.51
CA LEU A 83 -4.60 -4.04 -3.96
C LEU A 83 -4.01 -5.40 -4.34
N ARG A 84 -4.81 -6.30 -4.88
CA ARG A 84 -4.35 -7.54 -5.51
C ARG A 84 -3.99 -7.27 -6.95
N CYS A 85 -2.70 -7.30 -7.27
CA CYS A 85 -2.16 -7.08 -8.60
C CYS A 85 -1.78 -8.42 -9.23
N THR A 86 -2.47 -8.84 -10.29
CA THR A 86 -2.11 -10.02 -11.08
C THR A 86 -1.38 -9.56 -12.34
N ARG A 87 -0.15 -10.03 -12.55
CA ARG A 87 0.64 -9.68 -13.74
C ARG A 87 0.00 -10.22 -15.01
N ARG A 88 -0.08 -9.38 -16.03
CA ARG A 88 -0.50 -9.71 -17.40
C ARG A 88 0.65 -9.43 -18.37
N GLN A 89 0.48 -9.79 -19.64
CA GLN A 89 1.52 -9.57 -20.67
C GLN A 89 1.90 -8.08 -20.80
N GLU A 90 0.92 -7.18 -20.76
CA GLU A 90 1.13 -5.74 -20.99
C GLU A 90 0.91 -4.87 -19.74
N GLY A 91 0.60 -5.46 -18.59
CA GLY A 91 0.18 -4.71 -17.42
C GLY A 91 -0.20 -5.57 -16.23
N PHE A 92 -1.18 -5.09 -15.48
CA PHE A 92 -1.70 -5.76 -14.29
C PHE A 92 -3.21 -5.73 -14.30
N LEU A 93 -3.82 -6.85 -13.90
CA LEU A 93 -5.21 -6.87 -13.48
C LEU A 93 -5.23 -6.60 -11.96
N VAL A 94 -5.74 -5.45 -11.57
CA VAL A 94 -5.70 -4.95 -10.20
C VAL A 94 -7.10 -4.95 -9.59
N ALA A 95 -7.25 -5.55 -8.42
CA ALA A 95 -8.50 -5.58 -7.67
C ALA A 95 -8.27 -5.02 -6.27
N ARG A 96 -9.10 -4.08 -5.84
CA ARG A 96 -9.13 -3.66 -4.44
C ARG A 96 -9.82 -4.73 -3.59
N GLY A 97 -9.42 -4.84 -2.34
CA GLY A 97 -10.02 -5.75 -1.38
C GLY A 97 -9.41 -5.60 0.00
N TRP A 98 -9.63 -6.61 0.84
CA TRP A 98 -9.20 -6.60 2.23
C TRP A 98 -8.98 -8.02 2.75
N SER A 99 -8.28 -8.14 3.87
CA SER A 99 -8.07 -9.39 4.62
C SER A 99 -8.26 -9.13 6.12
N ASP A 100 -8.59 -10.17 6.89
CA ASP A 100 -8.72 -10.11 8.36
C ASP A 100 -7.36 -10.01 9.08
N VAL A 101 -6.25 -9.98 8.34
CA VAL A 101 -4.92 -9.71 8.92
C VAL A 101 -4.94 -8.33 9.58
N GLU A 102 -4.67 -8.27 10.88
CA GLU A 102 -4.69 -7.04 11.65
C GLU A 102 -3.49 -6.14 11.30
N GLY A 103 -3.71 -4.82 11.27
CA GLY A 103 -2.68 -3.84 10.91
C GLY A 103 -1.49 -3.78 11.88
N TRP A 104 -1.68 -4.19 13.13
CA TRP A 104 -0.60 -4.30 14.14
C TRP A 104 0.22 -5.60 14.01
N SER A 105 -0.22 -6.57 13.20
CA SER A 105 0.44 -7.89 13.10
C SER A 105 1.72 -7.87 12.26
N PHE A 106 1.98 -6.80 11.51
CA PHE A 106 3.21 -6.59 10.73
C PHE A 106 3.53 -5.10 10.60
N ALA A 107 4.81 -4.78 10.40
CA ALA A 107 5.25 -3.41 10.20
C ALA A 107 5.07 -2.96 8.73
N PRO A 108 4.49 -1.79 8.45
CA PRO A 108 4.35 -1.27 7.08
C PRO A 108 5.70 -1.13 6.35
N SER A 109 6.80 -0.83 7.05
CA SER A 109 8.15 -0.77 6.48
C SER A 109 8.76 -2.15 6.15
N GLY A 110 8.10 -3.24 6.55
CA GLY A 110 8.57 -4.62 6.39
C GLY A 110 7.44 -5.63 6.16
N VAL A 111 6.62 -5.42 5.12
CA VAL A 111 5.43 -6.25 4.81
C VAL A 111 5.77 -7.71 4.53
N SER A 112 7.00 -7.98 4.09
CA SER A 112 7.57 -9.32 3.97
C SER A 112 6.74 -10.25 3.06
N SER A 113 6.50 -11.50 3.47
CA SER A 113 5.83 -12.52 2.65
C SER A 113 4.38 -12.21 2.30
N LEU A 114 3.72 -11.29 3.03
CA LEU A 114 2.32 -10.92 2.76
C LEU A 114 2.16 -10.27 1.39
N LEU A 115 3.21 -9.65 0.85
CA LEU A 115 3.22 -9.12 -0.52
C LEU A 115 3.01 -10.22 -1.58
N ARG A 116 3.35 -11.47 -1.28
CA ARG A 116 3.27 -12.61 -2.21
C ARG A 116 2.13 -13.57 -1.86
N LYS A 117 1.80 -13.68 -0.58
CA LYS A 117 0.82 -14.63 -0.08
C LYS A 117 0.00 -13.98 1.02
N LEU A 118 -1.24 -13.64 0.68
CA LEU A 118 -2.24 -13.14 1.61
C LEU A 118 -3.42 -14.12 1.64
N GLU A 119 -3.64 -14.74 2.78
CA GLU A 119 -4.77 -15.66 2.97
C GLU A 119 -6.07 -14.86 3.16
N GLU A 120 -7.20 -15.47 2.77
CA GLU A 120 -8.55 -14.94 2.98
C GLU A 120 -8.82 -13.54 2.39
N PHE A 121 -8.05 -13.14 1.37
CA PHE A 121 -8.29 -11.91 0.63
C PHE A 121 -9.68 -11.92 -0.04
N ARG A 122 -10.47 -10.88 0.26
CA ARG A 122 -11.81 -10.64 -0.29
C ARG A 122 -11.78 -9.40 -1.17
N THR A 123 -12.17 -9.56 -2.43
CA THR A 123 -12.28 -8.45 -3.38
C THR A 123 -13.46 -7.55 -3.02
N ASP A 124 -13.26 -6.24 -3.13
CA ASP A 124 -14.31 -5.22 -2.97
C ASP A 124 -14.41 -4.40 -4.26
N GLY A 125 -15.16 -4.94 -5.22
CA GLY A 125 -15.40 -4.32 -6.53
C GLY A 125 -14.86 -5.13 -7.71
N ALA A 126 -14.89 -4.50 -8.89
CA ALA A 126 -14.36 -5.09 -10.11
C ALA A 126 -12.83 -5.00 -10.14
N SER A 127 -12.21 -5.83 -10.99
CA SER A 127 -10.79 -5.69 -11.31
C SER A 127 -10.63 -4.77 -12.53
N VAL A 128 -9.55 -3.99 -12.54
CA VAL A 128 -9.23 -3.04 -13.61
C VAL A 128 -7.90 -3.44 -14.24
N GLU A 129 -7.82 -3.36 -15.56
CA GLU A 129 -6.54 -3.49 -16.26
C GLU A 129 -5.79 -2.17 -16.21
N VAL A 130 -4.57 -2.20 -15.70
CA VAL A 130 -3.68 -1.05 -15.58
C VAL A 130 -2.40 -1.35 -16.35
N PRO A 131 -2.02 -0.53 -17.34
CA PRO A 131 -0.74 -0.66 -18.03
C PRO A 131 0.43 -0.62 -17.06
N THR A 132 1.50 -1.37 -17.38
CA THR A 132 2.70 -1.45 -16.51
C THR A 132 3.26 -0.06 -16.19
N GLU A 133 3.51 0.75 -17.22
CA GLU A 133 4.10 2.08 -17.03
C GLU A 133 3.19 3.02 -16.23
N GLU A 134 1.87 2.96 -16.43
CA GLU A 134 0.92 3.78 -15.70
C GLU A 134 0.94 3.46 -14.20
N LEU A 135 0.92 2.16 -13.85
CA LEU A 135 0.96 1.73 -12.45
C LEU A 135 2.29 2.16 -11.80
N LEU A 136 3.42 1.86 -12.43
CA LEU A 136 4.74 2.17 -11.87
C LEU A 136 4.98 3.69 -11.77
N GLU A 137 4.56 4.48 -12.76
CA GLU A 137 4.65 5.94 -12.72
C GLU A 137 3.78 6.52 -11.60
N SER A 138 2.57 5.99 -11.38
CA SER A 138 1.70 6.42 -10.30
C SER A 138 2.30 6.18 -8.90
N ILE A 139 3.00 5.05 -8.71
CA ILE A 139 3.70 4.71 -7.48
C ILE A 139 4.90 5.65 -7.30
N ARG A 140 5.73 5.85 -8.34
CA ARG A 140 6.86 6.79 -8.29
C ARG A 140 6.44 8.22 -7.99
N LYS A 141 5.32 8.69 -8.55
CA LYS A 141 4.72 10.01 -8.22
C LYS A 141 4.28 10.07 -6.75
N SER A 142 3.73 8.97 -6.23
CA SER A 142 3.37 8.86 -4.82
C SER A 142 4.60 8.93 -3.90
N MET A 143 5.70 8.24 -4.27
CA MET A 143 6.97 8.31 -3.55
C MET A 143 7.57 9.72 -3.55
N ALA A 144 7.54 10.42 -4.70
CA ALA A 144 8.04 11.79 -4.80
C ALA A 144 7.30 12.75 -3.86
N ARG A 145 5.99 12.55 -3.66
CA ARG A 145 5.17 13.31 -2.69
C ARG A 145 5.44 12.93 -1.23
N ALA A 146 5.78 11.68 -0.97
CA ALA A 146 6.18 11.26 0.38
C ALA A 146 7.55 11.85 0.78
N ALA A 147 8.43 12.11 -0.20
CA ALA A 147 9.76 12.68 0.04
C ALA A 147 9.76 14.21 0.24
N SER A 148 8.69 14.91 -0.15
CA SER A 148 8.50 16.35 0.08
C SER A 148 7.90 16.64 1.45
#